data_AF-A0A962UHB2-F1
#
_entry.id   AF-A0A962UHB2-F1
#
_cell.length_a   1.000
_cell.length_b   1.000
_cell.length_c   1.000
_cell.angle_alpha   90.00
_cell.angle_beta   90.00
_cell.angle_gamma   90.00
#
_symmetry.space_group_name_H-M   'P 1'
#
loop_
_entity.id
_entity.type
_entity.pdbx_description
1 polymer ?
#
loop_
_entity_poly.entity_id
_entity_poly.type
_entity_poly.pdbx_seq_one_letter_code
_entity_poly.pdbx_strand_id
1 'polypeptide(L)'
;HMADVAQRLALPLLRMGFPLYDQIGAYRRTWIGYRGSRQTLFDLANGLLGAHQQPVMPYHSLYSPKPDHRPEEHGHETATASMDRHGWH
;
A
#
# COMPACT_ATOMS: atom_id res chain seq x y z
N HIS A 1 -25.13 16.38 13.10
CA HIS A 1 -25.81 15.45 12.17
C HIS A 1 -24.83 14.64 11.31
N MET A 2 -23.84 15.24 10.63
CA MET A 2 -22.88 14.49 9.78
C MET A 2 -21.93 13.52 10.51
N ALA A 3 -21.81 13.63 11.83
CA ALA A 3 -20.99 12.73 12.65
C ALA A 3 -21.47 11.27 12.62
N ASP A 4 -22.78 11.08 12.74
CA ASP A 4 -23.41 9.75 12.72
C ASP A 4 -23.25 9.08 11.35
N VAL A 5 -23.40 9.88 10.28
CA VAL A 5 -23.21 9.43 8.89
C VAL A 5 -21.76 9.00 8.64
N ALA A 6 -20.79 9.81 9.07
CA ALA A 6 -19.38 9.46 8.92
C ALA A 6 -18.99 8.20 9.72
N GLN A 7 -19.54 8.04 10.92
CA GLN A 7 -19.34 6.85 11.74
C GLN A 7 -19.90 5.59 11.06
N ARG A 8 -21.12 5.67 10.51
CA ARG A 8 -21.76 4.55 9.78
C ARG A 8 -20.99 4.14 8.52
N LEU A 9 -20.39 5.10 7.83
CA LEU A 9 -19.64 4.88 6.60
C LEU A 9 -18.15 4.57 6.86
N ALA A 10 -17.71 4.56 8.13
CA ALA A 10 -16.31 4.44 8.52
C ALA A 10 -15.38 5.45 7.79
N LEU A 11 -15.89 6.65 7.52
CA LEU A 11 -15.16 7.71 6.82
C LEU A 11 -14.56 8.73 7.80
N PRO A 12 -13.36 9.27 7.49
CA PRO A 12 -12.77 10.31 8.30
C PRO A 12 -13.59 11.61 8.17
N LEU A 13 -14.05 12.15 9.30
CA LEU A 13 -14.80 13.41 9.34
C LEU A 13 -13.92 14.55 9.83
N LEU A 14 -13.61 15.49 8.93
CA LEU A 14 -13.02 16.77 9.30
C LEU A 14 -14.11 17.80 9.54
N ARG A 15 -14.20 18.31 10.78
CA ARG A 15 -15.21 19.30 11.13
C ARG A 15 -14.69 20.71 10.90
N MET A 16 -15.26 21.41 9.93
CA MET A 16 -14.87 22.76 9.53
C MET A 16 -16.09 23.66 9.33
N GLY A 17 -15.91 24.97 9.53
CA GLY A 17 -17.00 25.95 9.46
C GLY A 17 -17.75 26.12 10.78
N PHE A 18 -18.61 27.12 10.86
CA PHE A 18 -19.40 27.43 12.07
C PHE A 18 -20.83 26.87 11.94
N PRO A 19 -21.45 26.35 13.02
CA PRO A 19 -20.93 26.12 14.38
C PRO A 19 -20.42 24.68 14.65
N LEU A 20 -19.41 24.57 15.52
CA LEU A 20 -18.79 23.30 15.97
C LEU A 20 -19.09 23.03 17.45
N TYR A 21 -20.24 22.42 17.76
CA TYR A 21 -20.62 22.13 19.15
C TYR A 21 -20.02 20.83 19.71
N ASP A 22 -19.58 19.93 18.84
CA ASP A 22 -19.15 18.57 19.22
C ASP A 22 -17.68 18.53 19.68
N GLN A 23 -16.98 19.67 19.70
CA GLN A 23 -15.58 19.77 20.10
C GLN A 23 -15.34 21.02 20.96
N ILE A 24 -14.86 20.80 22.19
CA ILE A 24 -14.55 21.88 23.13
C ILE A 24 -13.44 22.77 22.54
N GLY A 25 -13.70 24.07 22.44
CA GLY A 25 -12.72 25.04 21.95
C GLY A 25 -12.55 25.07 20.42
N ALA A 26 -13.31 24.29 19.65
CA ALA A 26 -13.25 24.31 18.19
C ALA A 26 -13.61 25.68 17.58
N TYR A 27 -14.44 26.47 18.28
CA TYR A 27 -14.74 27.84 17.89
C TYR A 27 -13.52 28.79 17.93
N ARG A 28 -12.45 28.43 18.67
CA ARG A 28 -11.19 29.20 18.72
C ARG A 28 -10.18 28.76 17.67
N ARG A 29 -10.51 27.76 16.85
CA ARG A 29 -9.60 27.24 15.84
C ARG A 29 -9.44 28.24 14.70
N THR A 30 -8.21 28.64 14.43
CA THR A 30 -7.89 29.48 13.26
C THR A 30 -7.91 28.65 11.99
N TRP A 31 -8.78 29.02 11.06
CA TRP A 31 -8.90 28.37 9.74
C TRP A 31 -8.13 29.10 8.64
N ILE A 32 -7.95 30.42 8.80
CA ILE A 32 -7.43 31.32 7.76
C ILE A 32 -5.94 31.59 7.98
N GLY A 33 -5.22 31.81 6.88
CA GLY A 33 -3.78 32.08 6.88
C GLY A 33 -2.94 30.80 6.91
N TYR A 34 -1.64 30.95 6.70
CA TYR A 34 -0.73 29.82 6.46
C TYR A 34 -0.78 28.76 7.57
N ARG A 35 -0.77 29.18 8.84
CA ARG A 35 -0.82 28.25 9.98
C ARG A 35 -2.14 27.46 10.02
N GLY A 36 -3.27 28.11 9.75
CA GLY A 36 -4.59 27.47 9.74
C GLY A 36 -4.75 26.49 8.58
N SER A 37 -4.33 26.90 7.38
CA SER A 37 -4.37 26.05 6.18
C SER A 37 -3.41 24.86 6.29
N ARG A 38 -2.20 25.06 6.81
CA ARG A 38 -1.24 23.97 7.06
C ARG A 38 -1.78 22.97 8.08
N GLN A 39 -2.39 23.44 9.16
CA GLN A 39 -2.99 22.54 10.15
C GLN A 39 -4.12 21.72 9.52
N THR A 40 -5.02 22.39 8.80
CA THR A 40 -6.13 21.74 8.07
C THR A 40 -5.63 20.65 7.13
N LEU A 41 -4.57 20.93 6.36
CA LEU A 41 -3.97 19.96 5.45
C LEU A 41 -3.48 18.71 6.18
N PHE A 42 -2.82 18.87 7.33
CA PHE A 42 -2.37 17.72 8.11
C PHE A 42 -3.52 16.95 8.75
N ASP A 43 -4.56 17.63 9.22
CA ASP A 43 -5.74 16.95 9.76
C ASP A 43 -6.41 16.08 8.69
N LEU A 44 -6.51 16.59 7.44
CA LEU A 44 -6.97 15.82 6.29
C LEU A 44 -6.06 14.62 6.01
N ALA A 45 -4.76 14.86 5.88
CA ALA A 45 -3.79 13.82 5.55
C ALA A 45 -3.79 12.69 6.59
N ASN A 46 -3.82 13.03 7.88
CA ASN A 46 -3.89 12.06 8.97
C ASN A 46 -5.21 11.30 8.98
N GLY A 47 -6.34 11.98 8.69
CA GLY A 47 -7.64 11.33 8.55
C GLY A 47 -7.68 10.32 7.40
N LEU A 48 -7.13 10.70 6.25
CA LEU A 48 -7.01 9.80 5.09
C LEU A 48 -6.10 8.62 5.40
N LEU A 49 -4.94 8.86 6.01
CA LEU A 49 -4.00 7.80 6.39
C LEU A 49 -4.64 6.80 7.37
N GLY A 50 -5.39 7.29 8.36
CA GLY A 50 -6.13 6.45 9.29
C GLY A 50 -7.20 5.59 8.61
N ALA A 51 -7.85 6.12 7.57
CA ALA A 51 -8.85 5.40 6.79
C ALA A 51 -8.25 4.42 5.77
N HIS A 52 -7.04 4.66 5.28
CA HIS A 52 -6.39 3.89 4.22
C HIS A 52 -5.72 2.58 4.68
N GLN A 53 -6.03 2.08 5.87
CA GLN A 53 -5.47 0.82 6.41
C GLN A 53 -5.96 -0.43 5.68
N GLN A 54 -6.89 -0.30 4.73
CA GLN A 54 -7.30 -1.43 3.90
C GLN A 54 -6.13 -1.78 2.94
N PRO A 55 -5.63 -3.03 2.93
CA PRO A 55 -4.59 -3.43 2.00
C PRO A 55 -5.12 -3.23 0.58
N VAL A 56 -4.53 -2.29 -0.15
CA VAL A 56 -4.79 -2.13 -1.58
C VAL A 56 -4.33 -3.45 -2.22
N MET A 57 -5.28 -4.24 -2.69
CA MET A 57 -4.98 -5.49 -3.39
C MET A 57 -4.00 -5.16 -4.52
N PRO A 58 -2.82 -5.79 -4.57
CA PRO A 58 -1.87 -5.56 -5.64
C PRO A 58 -2.58 -5.78 -6.97
N TYR A 59 -2.60 -4.75 -7.81
CA TYR A 59 -3.21 -4.89 -9.12
C TYR A 59 -2.33 -5.82 -9.97
N HIS A 60 -2.84 -7.00 -10.28
CA HIS A 60 -2.20 -7.93 -11.20
C HIS A 60 -2.68 -7.61 -12.62
N SER A 61 -1.76 -7.19 -13.49
CA SER A 61 -2.10 -6.92 -14.89
C SER A 61 -2.44 -8.24 -15.61
N LEU A 62 -3.46 -8.19 -16.47
CA LEU A 62 -3.84 -9.33 -17.33
C LEU A 62 -2.72 -9.76 -18.29
N TYR A 63 -1.71 -8.89 -18.51
CA TYR A 63 -0.56 -9.12 -19.38
C TYR A 63 0.71 -9.52 -18.63
N SER A 64 0.66 -9.77 -17.32
CA SER A 64 1.84 -10.21 -16.58
C SER A 64 2.36 -11.52 -17.19
N PRO A 65 3.60 -11.57 -17.70
CA PRO A 65 4.16 -12.79 -18.28
C PRO A 65 4.16 -13.86 -17.19
N LYS A 66 3.37 -14.93 -17.35
CA LYS A 66 3.58 -16.13 -16.54
C LYS A 66 4.94 -16.69 -16.96
N PRO A 67 5.83 -17.02 -16.02
CA PRO A 67 7.06 -17.70 -16.37
C PRO A 67 6.68 -18.95 -17.16
N ASP A 68 7.20 -19.05 -18.38
CA ASP A 68 7.02 -20.19 -19.26
C ASP A 68 7.72 -21.37 -18.58
N HIS A 69 6.96 -22.20 -17.87
CA HIS A 69 7.45 -23.45 -17.31
C HIS A 69 7.61 -24.45 -18.46
N ARG A 70 8.61 -24.23 -19.33
CA ARG A 70 9.12 -25.30 -20.17
C ARG A 70 10.00 -26.18 -19.28
N PRO A 71 9.64 -27.45 -19.03
CA PRO A 71 10.54 -28.37 -18.38
C PRO A 71 11.78 -28.48 -19.27
N GLU A 72 12.91 -27.99 -18.78
CA GLU A 72 14.19 -28.21 -19.43
C GLU A 72 14.53 -29.69 -19.31
N GLU A 73 14.24 -30.44 -20.37
CA GLU A 73 14.69 -31.82 -20.53
C GLU A 73 16.22 -31.82 -20.66
N HIS A 74 16.91 -31.83 -19.52
CA HIS A 74 18.33 -32.14 -19.44
C HIS A 74 18.53 -33.65 -19.62
N GLY A 75 18.37 -34.11 -20.86
CA GLY A 75 18.85 -35.41 -21.33
C GLY A 75 20.20 -35.25 -22.01
N HIS A 76 21.29 -35.26 -21.24
CA HIS A 76 22.64 -35.47 -21.75
C HIS A 76 23.26 -36.68 -21.08
N GLU A 77 22.84 -37.86 -21.54
CA GLU A 77 23.62 -39.08 -21.42
C GLU A 77 24.29 -39.32 -22.77
N THR A 78 25.61 -39.11 -22.83
CA THR A 78 26.44 -39.76 -23.85
C THR A 78 27.75 -40.23 -23.24
N ALA A 79 27.86 -41.56 -23.27
CA ALA A 79 29.07 -42.33 -23.48
C ALA A 79 30.14 -42.29 -22.38
N THR A 80 30.06 -43.32 -21.53
CA THR A 80 31.22 -44.11 -21.10
C THR A 80 32.29 -44.18 -22.18
N ALA A 81 33.34 -43.36 -22.05
CA ALA A 81 34.60 -43.56 -22.74
C ALA A 81 35.66 -43.84 -21.67
N SER A 82 35.97 -45.13 -21.56
CA SER A 82 37.15 -45.73 -20.94
C SER A 82 38.34 -44.77 -20.91
N MET A 83 38.86 -44.51 -19.71
CA MET A 83 40.18 -43.91 -19.52
C MET A 83 41.05 -44.87 -18.72
N ASP A 84 41.48 -45.94 -19.38
CA ASP A 84 42.75 -46.59 -19.06
C ASP A 84 43.90 -45.64 -19.43
N ARG A 85 44.76 -45.31 -18.47
CA ARG A 85 46.19 -45.03 -18.69
C ARG A 85 46.98 -45.01 -17.39
N HIS A 86 47.68 -46.13 -17.12
CA HIS A 86 49.11 -46.22 -16.77
C HIS A 86 49.72 -44.94 -16.16
N GLY A 87 50.13 -44.86 -14.89
CA GLY A 87 51.07 -45.75 -14.20
C GLY A 87 52.50 -45.44 -14.62
N TRP A 88 53.21 -44.54 -13.92
CA TRP A 88 54.69 -44.48 -13.80
C TRP A 88 55.11 -43.71 -12.53
N HIS A 89 55.97 -44.38 -11.74
CA HIS A 89 57.04 -43.96 -10.81
C HIS A 89 57.05 -42.58 -10.15
#